data_AF-A0A2V9I262-F1
#
_entry.id   AF-A0A2V9I262-F1
#
_cell.length_a   1.000
_cell.length_b   1.000
_cell.length_c   1.000
_cell.angle_alpha   90.00
_cell.angle_beta   90.00
_cell.angle_gamma   90.00
#
_symmetry.space_group_name_H-M   'P 1'
#
loop_
_entity.id
_entity.type
_entity.pdbx_description
1 polymer ?
#
loop_
_entity_poly.entity_id
_entity_poly.type
_entity_poly.pdbx_seq_one_letter_code
_entity_poly.pdbx_strand_id
1 'polypeptide(L)'
;MFAFAIWDRRKKRLLLARDRLGIKPLYVYRGRDFFAFASEIKALLEHADVPREVDQEALDLYLALRYVPGPRTLFKRIFKLQPGHTLMLDSSGVKVRKYWDIEYPQPETRPFESYLQRFEQLFEESVRLRLIAEVPLGVFLSGGLDSSSILAAMSRLSGAER
;
A
#
# COMPACT_ATOMS: atom_id res chain seq x y z
N MET A 1 5.70 -6.44 -0.88
CA MET A 1 4.67 -5.38 -1.12
C MET A 1 4.33 -5.38 -2.61
N PHE A 2 3.09 -5.12 -3.01
CA PHE A 2 2.68 -5.27 -4.41
C PHE A 2 1.46 -4.41 -4.78
N ALA A 3 1.40 -4.04 -6.05
CA ALA A 3 0.18 -3.72 -6.75
C ALA A 3 0.33 -4.29 -8.16
N PHE A 4 -0.64 -5.06 -8.64
CA PHE A 4 -0.54 -5.69 -9.96
C PHE A 4 -1.88 -5.71 -10.69
N ALA A 5 -1.79 -5.96 -11.99
CA ALA A 5 -2.91 -6.13 -12.88
C ALA A 5 -2.74 -7.41 -13.71
N ILE A 6 -3.81 -8.18 -13.85
CA ILE A 6 -3.88 -9.37 -14.72
C ILE A 6 -5.06 -9.20 -15.66
N TRP A 7 -4.81 -9.24 -16.96
CA TRP A 7 -5.84 -9.28 -17.98
C TRP A 7 -5.99 -10.69 -18.55
N ASP A 8 -7.14 -11.32 -18.28
CA ASP A 8 -7.52 -12.58 -18.92
C ASP A 8 -8.23 -12.27 -20.24
N ARG A 9 -7.52 -12.45 -21.36
CA ARG A 9 -8.05 -12.21 -22.72
C ARG A 9 -9.22 -13.13 -23.08
N ARG A 10 -9.22 -14.38 -22.59
CA ARG A 10 -10.26 -15.36 -22.94
C ARG A 10 -11.58 -15.00 -22.26
N LYS A 11 -11.50 -14.60 -20.99
CA LYS A 11 -12.67 -14.19 -20.19
C LYS A 11 -13.00 -12.71 -20.30
N LYS A 12 -12.17 -11.92 -20.99
CA LYS A 12 -12.24 -10.45 -21.05
C LYS A 12 -12.39 -9.83 -19.65
N ARG A 13 -11.50 -10.24 -18.74
CA ARG A 13 -11.57 -9.88 -17.32
C ARG A 13 -10.26 -9.27 -16.85
N LEU A 14 -10.36 -8.11 -16.21
CA LEU A 14 -9.25 -7.45 -15.52
C LEU A 14 -9.36 -7.76 -14.03
N LEU A 15 -8.27 -8.24 -13.44
CA LEU A 15 -8.08 -8.32 -12.00
C LEU A 15 -6.98 -7.35 -11.59
N LEU A 16 -7.31 -6.44 -10.68
CA LEU A 16 -6.35 -5.61 -9.96
C LEU A 16 -6.27 -6.09 -8.52
N ALA A 17 -5.07 -6.07 -7.95
CA ALA A 17 -4.87 -6.38 -6.54
C ALA A 17 -3.85 -5.43 -5.92
N ARG A 18 -4.16 -4.96 -4.71
CA ARG A 18 -3.28 -4.09 -3.92
C ARG A 18 -2.92 -4.77 -2.62
N ASP A 19 -1.66 -4.65 -2.20
CA ASP A 19 -1.16 -5.32 -1.00
C ASP A 19 -1.94 -4.98 0.28
N ARG A 20 -1.72 -5.83 1.29
CA ARG A 20 -2.43 -5.86 2.58
C ARG A 20 -2.50 -4.49 3.27
N LEU A 21 -1.38 -3.77 3.31
CA LEU A 21 -1.27 -2.47 3.98
C LEU A 21 -1.33 -1.29 3.01
N GLY A 22 -1.49 -1.55 1.71
CA GLY A 22 -1.57 -0.54 0.67
C GLY A 22 -0.27 0.25 0.50
N ILE A 23 0.89 -0.39 0.71
CA ILE A 23 2.19 0.27 0.58
C ILE A 23 2.40 0.73 -0.87
N LYS A 24 2.08 -0.13 -1.86
CA LYS A 24 2.13 0.29 -3.27
C LYS A 24 0.83 1.00 -3.66
N PRO A 25 0.91 2.17 -4.30
CA PRO A 25 -0.27 2.90 -4.76
C PRO A 25 -0.93 2.18 -5.94
N LEU A 26 -2.26 2.25 -6.01
CA LEU A 26 -3.05 1.79 -7.14
C LEU A 26 -4.34 2.60 -7.23
N TYR A 27 -4.45 3.37 -8.30
CA TYR A 27 -5.56 4.27 -8.59
C TYR A 27 -6.35 3.74 -9.76
N VAL A 28 -7.65 4.02 -9.76
CA VAL A 28 -8.60 3.59 -10.80
C VAL A 28 -9.50 4.74 -11.19
N TYR A 29 -9.86 4.76 -12.46
CA TYR A 29 -10.82 5.68 -13.06
C TYR A 29 -11.76 4.89 -13.97
N ARG A 30 -13.06 5.14 -13.83
CA ARG A 30 -14.09 4.58 -14.72
C ARG A 30 -14.67 5.71 -15.56
N GLY A 31 -14.30 5.73 -16.84
CA GLY A 31 -14.90 6.60 -17.83
C GLY A 31 -16.23 6.04 -18.33
N ARG A 32 -16.78 6.69 -19.36
CA ARG A 32 -18.00 6.21 -20.03
C ARG A 32 -17.76 4.88 -20.75
N ASP A 33 -16.72 4.84 -21.57
CA ASP A 33 -16.45 3.73 -22.49
C ASP A 33 -15.10 3.03 -22.22
N PHE A 34 -14.39 3.45 -21.16
CA PHE A 34 -13.10 2.88 -20.79
C PHE A 34 -12.92 2.78 -19.28
N PHE A 35 -11.96 1.95 -18.89
CA PHE A 35 -11.48 1.83 -17.53
C PHE A 35 -9.97 1.98 -17.52
N ALA A 36 -9.46 2.83 -16.65
CA ALA A 36 -8.04 3.10 -16.52
C ALA A 36 -7.58 2.84 -15.08
N PHE A 37 -6.33 2.40 -14.94
CA PHE A 37 -5.68 2.22 -13.66
C PHE A 37 -4.19 2.55 -13.77
N ALA A 38 -3.60 3.02 -12.68
CA ALA A 38 -2.18 3.36 -12.63
C ALA A 38 -1.66 3.34 -11.19
N SER A 39 -0.34 3.21 -11.04
CA SER A 39 0.35 3.41 -9.75
C SER A 39 0.48 4.88 -9.38
N GLU A 40 0.28 5.81 -10.32
CA GLU A 40 0.35 7.24 -10.09
C GLU A 40 -0.80 7.97 -10.78
N ILE A 41 -1.39 8.96 -10.12
CA ILE A 41 -2.54 9.71 -10.68
C ILE A 41 -2.14 10.46 -11.94
N LYS A 42 -0.93 11.04 -11.99
CA LYS A 42 -0.45 11.80 -13.17
C LYS A 42 -0.55 10.99 -14.47
N ALA A 43 -0.30 9.68 -14.42
CA ALA A 43 -0.42 8.81 -15.59
C ALA A 43 -1.88 8.66 -16.08
N LEU A 44 -2.86 8.67 -15.17
CA LEU A 44 -4.28 8.70 -15.55
C LEU A 44 -4.66 10.03 -16.21
N LEU A 45 -4.10 11.13 -15.70
CA LEU A 45 -4.38 12.48 -16.19
C LEU A 45 -3.78 12.78 -17.57
N GLU A 46 -2.96 11.89 -18.13
CA GLU A 46 -2.49 11.98 -19.51
C GLU A 46 -3.56 11.56 -20.54
N HIS A 47 -4.58 10.81 -20.11
CA HIS A 47 -5.70 10.45 -20.99
C HIS A 47 -6.68 11.62 -21.09
N ALA A 48 -6.97 12.09 -22.31
CA ALA A 48 -7.77 13.29 -22.56
C ALA A 48 -9.16 13.28 -21.89
N ASP A 49 -9.81 12.11 -21.84
CA ASP A 49 -11.13 11.95 -21.21
C ASP A 49 -11.12 11.83 -19.68
N VAL A 50 -9.95 11.91 -19.03
CA VAL A 50 -9.84 11.93 -17.57
C VAL A 50 -9.82 13.38 -17.09
N PRO A 51 -10.90 13.88 -16.45
CA PRO A 51 -11.00 15.29 -16.06
C PRO A 51 -10.04 15.63 -14.92
N ARG A 52 -9.45 16.82 -15.00
CA ARG A 52 -8.57 17.41 -13.97
C ARG A 52 -9.36 18.28 -13.00
N GLU A 53 -10.37 17.68 -12.37
CA GLU A 53 -11.24 18.38 -11.42
C GLU A 53 -10.87 18.05 -9.97
N VAL A 54 -10.80 19.08 -9.13
CA VAL A 54 -10.61 18.91 -7.68
C VAL A 54 -11.91 18.40 -7.04
N ASP A 55 -11.81 17.35 -6.22
CA ASP A 55 -12.89 16.91 -5.33
C ASP A 55 -12.91 17.82 -4.09
N GLN A 56 -13.92 18.69 -3.99
CA GLN A 56 -14.04 19.68 -2.91
C GLN A 56 -14.21 19.00 -1.55
N GLU A 57 -14.95 17.89 -1.49
CA GLU A 57 -15.10 17.12 -0.24
C GLU A 57 -13.77 16.47 0.16
N ALA A 58 -12.98 16.03 -0.81
CA ALA A 58 -11.63 15.52 -0.53
C ALA A 58 -10.67 16.64 -0.08
N LEU A 59 -10.84 17.86 -0.61
CA LEU A 59 -10.09 19.03 -0.17
C LEU A 59 -10.42 19.38 1.29
N ASP A 60 -11.71 19.38 1.65
CA ASP A 60 -12.15 19.62 3.03
C ASP A 60 -11.56 18.56 3.98
N LEU A 61 -11.61 17.29 3.60
CA LEU A 61 -10.98 16.20 4.35
C LEU A 61 -9.48 16.40 4.50
N TYR A 62 -8.79 16.84 3.45
CA TYR A 62 -7.36 17.12 3.50
C TYR A 62 -7.05 18.27 4.46
N LEU A 63 -7.83 19.35 4.45
CA LEU A 63 -7.63 20.48 5.35
C LEU A 63 -7.90 20.11 6.81
N ALA A 64 -8.90 19.25 7.06
CA ALA A 64 -9.25 18.79 8.41
C ALA A 64 -8.28 17.73 8.95
N LEU A 65 -7.88 16.75 8.14
CA LEU A 65 -7.14 15.55 8.58
C LEU A 65 -5.67 15.56 8.18
N ARG A 66 -5.23 16.53 7.37
CA ARG A 66 -3.89 16.62 6.73
C ARG A 66 -3.56 15.47 5.77
N TYR A 67 -4.56 14.68 5.37
CA TYR A 67 -4.47 13.69 4.31
C TYR A 67 -5.87 13.40 3.75
N VAL A 68 -5.97 12.78 2.57
CA VAL A 68 -7.25 12.32 2.02
C VAL A 68 -7.46 10.83 2.35
N PRO A 69 -8.45 10.49 3.20
CA PRO A 69 -8.81 9.11 3.46
C PRO A 69 -9.23 8.39 2.18
N GLY A 70 -8.76 7.15 2.03
CA GLY A 70 -9.23 6.31 0.93
C GLY A 70 -10.74 6.00 1.09
N PRO A 71 -11.45 5.66 0.01
CA PRO A 71 -10.95 5.48 -1.36
C PRO A 71 -10.78 6.78 -2.16
N ARG A 72 -11.03 7.95 -1.58
CA ARG A 72 -10.93 9.22 -2.30
C ARG A 72 -9.50 9.59 -2.66
N THR A 73 -9.41 10.49 -3.64
CA THR A 73 -8.21 11.27 -3.96
C THR A 73 -8.63 12.74 -4.07
N LEU A 74 -7.67 13.67 -4.19
CA LEU A 74 -7.99 15.08 -4.45
C LEU A 74 -8.61 15.30 -5.84
N PHE A 75 -8.61 14.30 -6.72
CA PHE A 75 -9.19 14.37 -8.05
C PHE A 75 -10.54 13.68 -8.08
N LYS A 76 -11.57 14.38 -8.58
CA LYS A 76 -12.90 13.79 -8.76
C LYS A 76 -12.81 12.55 -9.64
N ARG A 77 -13.60 11.52 -9.27
CA ARG A 77 -13.77 10.26 -10.02
C ARG A 77 -12.50 9.40 -10.14
N ILE A 78 -11.37 9.82 -9.59
CA ILE A 78 -10.18 8.99 -9.43
C ILE A 78 -10.17 8.45 -8.01
N PHE A 79 -10.20 7.13 -7.89
CA PHE A 79 -10.28 6.43 -6.61
C PHE A 79 -9.04 5.59 -6.36
N LYS A 80 -8.64 5.50 -5.09
CA LYS A 80 -7.58 4.62 -4.62
C LYS A 80 -8.18 3.26 -4.26
N LEU A 81 -7.69 2.17 -4.88
CA LEU A 81 -8.07 0.82 -4.47
C LEU A 81 -7.63 0.63 -3.01
N GLN A 82 -8.53 0.19 -2.14
CA GLN A 82 -8.23 0.07 -0.70
C GLN A 82 -7.14 -0.98 -0.41
N PRO A 83 -6.36 -0.83 0.69
CA PRO A 83 -5.44 -1.86 1.16
C PRO A 83 -6.14 -3.22 1.32
N GLY A 84 -5.49 -4.33 0.95
CA GLY A 84 -6.07 -5.67 1.11
C GLY A 84 -7.31 -5.93 0.25
N HIS A 85 -7.49 -5.18 -0.84
CA HIS A 85 -8.61 -5.36 -1.77
C HIS A 85 -8.15 -5.79 -3.17
N THR A 86 -9.02 -6.56 -3.83
CA THR A 86 -9.00 -6.77 -5.27
C THR A 86 -10.14 -6.04 -5.95
N LEU A 87 -9.93 -5.67 -7.21
CA LEU A 87 -10.96 -5.15 -8.10
C LEU A 87 -11.02 -6.04 -9.33
N MET A 88 -12.20 -6.54 -9.63
CA MET A 88 -12.47 -7.32 -10.83
C MET A 88 -13.38 -6.51 -11.75
N LEU A 89 -12.99 -6.38 -13.02
CA LEU A 89 -13.80 -5.77 -14.07
C LEU A 89 -14.03 -6.80 -15.17
N ASP A 90 -15.29 -7.04 -15.52
CA ASP A 90 -15.71 -7.80 -16.70
C ASP A 90 -17.03 -7.24 -17.26
N SER A 91 -17.71 -8.00 -18.13
CA SER A 91 -18.98 -7.59 -18.75
C SER A 91 -20.11 -7.33 -17.76
N SER A 92 -20.03 -7.86 -16.53
CA SER A 92 -20.99 -7.57 -15.46
C SER A 92 -20.71 -6.25 -14.72
N GLY A 93 -19.56 -5.62 -15.00
CA GLY A 93 -19.12 -4.37 -14.39
C GLY A 93 -17.97 -4.58 -13.40
N VAL A 94 -17.89 -3.67 -12.42
CA VAL A 94 -16.80 -3.61 -11.44
C VAL A 94 -17.26 -4.24 -10.12
N LYS A 95 -16.47 -5.20 -9.62
CA LYS A 95 -16.64 -5.79 -8.29
C LYS A 95 -15.38 -5.63 -7.46
N VAL A 96 -15.51 -5.02 -6.29
CA VAL A 96 -14.41 -4.86 -5.33
C VAL A 96 -14.60 -5.89 -4.21
N ARG A 97 -13.53 -6.58 -3.82
CA ARG A 97 -13.54 -7.56 -2.72
C ARG A 97 -12.37 -7.31 -1.78
N LYS A 98 -12.66 -7.20 -0.48
CA LYS A 98 -11.65 -7.29 0.56
C LYS A 98 -11.19 -8.75 0.68
N TYR A 99 -9.90 -9.00 0.49
CA TYR A 99 -9.30 -10.32 0.64
C TYR A 99 -8.47 -10.42 1.93
N TRP A 100 -8.15 -9.30 2.56
CA TRP A 100 -7.37 -9.24 3.78
C TRP A 100 -7.76 -8.01 4.61
N ASP A 101 -7.70 -8.14 5.94
CA ASP A 101 -7.82 -7.04 6.89
C ASP A 101 -6.92 -7.31 8.11
N ILE A 102 -6.72 -6.31 8.95
CA ILE A 102 -6.07 -6.52 10.25
C ILE A 102 -7.08 -7.19 11.19
N GLU A 103 -6.73 -8.37 11.66
CA GLU A 103 -7.43 -9.02 12.75
C GLU A 103 -6.81 -8.57 14.08
N TYR A 104 -7.66 -8.06 14.98
CA TYR A 104 -7.25 -7.68 16.33
C TYR A 104 -7.62 -8.84 17.27
N PRO A 105 -6.68 -9.75 17.58
CA PRO A 105 -6.96 -10.83 18.50
C PRO A 105 -7.21 -10.26 19.90
N GLN A 106 -7.94 -11.03 20.72
CA GLN A 106 -8.07 -10.71 22.13
C GLN A 106 -6.69 -10.71 22.79
N PRO A 107 -6.42 -9.79 23.73
CA PRO A 107 -5.16 -9.81 24.47
C PRO A 107 -4.97 -11.16 25.14
N GLU A 108 -3.86 -11.82 24.84
CA GLU A 108 -3.47 -13.02 25.56
C GLU A 108 -2.62 -12.64 26.77
N THR A 109 -2.71 -13.41 27.85
CA THR A 109 -1.79 -13.25 28.98
C THR A 109 -0.65 -14.25 28.81
N ARG A 110 0.55 -13.73 28.53
CA ARG A 110 1.79 -14.51 28.43
C ARG A 110 2.88 -13.85 29.28
N PRO A 111 3.92 -14.57 29.69
CA PRO A 111 5.08 -13.98 30.36
C PRO A 111 5.71 -12.87 29.50
N PHE A 112 6.15 -11.78 30.12
CA PHE A 112 6.78 -10.64 29.44
C PHE A 112 7.92 -11.08 28.51
N GLU A 113 8.77 -11.99 28.96
CA GLU A 113 9.89 -12.52 28.17
C GLU A 113 9.45 -13.14 26.84
N SER A 114 8.27 -13.75 26.78
CA SER A 114 7.74 -14.30 25.53
C SER A 114 7.36 -13.22 24.53
N TYR A 115 6.87 -12.07 25.02
CA TYR A 115 6.56 -10.91 24.18
C TYR A 115 7.84 -10.26 23.67
N LEU A 116 8.83 -10.10 24.54
CA LEU A 116 10.13 -9.53 24.17
C LEU A 116 10.82 -10.38 23.11
N GLN A 117 10.94 -11.70 23.34
CA GLN A 117 11.56 -12.61 22.38
C GLN A 117 10.82 -12.61 21.03
N ARG A 118 9.48 -12.60 21.06
CA ARG A 118 8.68 -12.57 19.83
C ARG A 118 8.83 -11.25 19.08
N PHE A 119 8.89 -10.13 19.80
CA PHE A 119 9.13 -8.82 19.22
C PHE A 119 10.50 -8.77 18.54
N GLU A 120 11.56 -9.17 19.23
CA GLU A 120 12.92 -9.17 18.69
C GLU A 120 13.01 -10.01 17.40
N GLN A 121 12.46 -11.23 17.42
CA GLN A 121 12.40 -12.09 16.23
C GLN A 121 11.70 -11.41 15.04
N LEU A 122 10.50 -10.86 15.26
CA LEU A 122 9.71 -10.22 14.20
C LEU A 122 10.36 -8.93 13.71
N PHE A 123 10.98 -8.16 14.61
CA PHE A 123 11.67 -6.92 14.30
C PHE A 123 12.91 -7.19 13.45
N GLU A 124 13.79 -8.11 13.89
CA GLU A 124 14.99 -8.47 13.13
C GLU A 124 14.65 -9.11 11.79
N GLU A 125 13.65 -10.00 11.73
CA GLU A 125 13.17 -10.55 10.46
C GLU A 125 12.65 -9.44 9.53
N SER A 126 11.90 -8.49 10.06
CA SER A 126 11.36 -7.38 9.27
C SER A 126 12.47 -6.50 8.67
N VAL A 127 13.54 -6.25 9.44
CA VAL A 127 14.73 -5.53 8.96
C VAL A 127 15.49 -6.36 7.94
N ARG A 128 15.80 -7.62 8.24
CA ARG A 128 16.49 -8.55 7.33
C ARG A 128 15.84 -8.65 5.96
N LEU A 129 14.51 -8.79 5.90
CA LEU A 129 13.76 -8.84 4.65
C LEU A 129 13.87 -7.57 3.79
N ARG A 130 14.30 -6.45 4.38
CA ARG A 130 14.48 -5.15 3.72
C ARG A 130 15.95 -4.79 3.46
N LEU A 131 16.89 -5.65 3.85
CA LEU A 131 18.31 -5.52 3.54
C LEU A 131 18.68 -6.10 2.16
N ILE A 132 17.78 -6.84 1.51
CA ILE A 132 18.03 -7.39 0.18
C ILE A 132 18.01 -6.24 -0.85
N ALA A 133 19.18 -5.85 -1.35
CA ALA A 133 19.34 -4.81 -2.36
C ALA A 133 20.55 -5.08 -3.27
N GLU A 134 20.44 -4.71 -4.54
CA GLU A 134 21.54 -4.73 -5.53
C GLU A 134 22.35 -3.42 -5.53
N VAL A 135 21.98 -2.47 -4.66
CA VAL A 135 22.55 -1.13 -4.55
C VAL A 135 22.91 -0.83 -3.10
N PRO A 136 23.83 0.10 -2.83
CA PRO A 136 24.15 0.51 -1.47
C PRO A 136 22.91 0.91 -0.67
N LEU A 137 22.81 0.42 0.56
CA LEU A 137 21.71 0.72 1.46
C LEU A 137 21.94 2.03 2.20
N GLY A 138 20.87 2.81 2.34
CA GLY A 138 20.81 3.97 3.23
C GLY A 138 19.71 3.81 4.26
N VAL A 139 19.83 4.54 5.38
CA VAL A 139 18.81 4.60 6.43
C VAL A 139 18.52 6.06 6.76
N PHE A 140 17.23 6.41 6.85
CA PHE A 140 16.81 7.73 7.31
C PHE A 140 16.84 7.75 8.85
N LEU A 141 17.61 8.68 9.43
CA LEU A 141 17.77 8.83 10.88
C LEU A 141 17.11 10.12 11.35
N SER A 142 16.40 10.03 12.48
CA SER A 142 15.79 11.18 13.16
C SER A 142 16.38 11.44 14.55
N GLY A 143 17.30 10.59 15.02
CA GLY A 143 17.78 10.59 16.41
C GLY A 143 16.82 9.94 17.40
N GLY A 144 15.62 9.54 16.95
CA GLY A 144 14.65 8.83 17.78
C GLY A 144 14.97 7.35 17.96
N LEU A 145 14.31 6.73 18.96
CA LEU A 145 14.46 5.31 19.30
C LEU A 145 14.20 4.39 18.10
N ASP A 146 13.14 4.64 17.33
CA ASP A 146 12.73 3.77 16.21
C ASP A 146 13.80 3.69 15.11
N SER A 147 14.21 4.85 14.59
CA SER A 147 15.23 4.92 13.54
C SER A 147 16.58 4.38 14.00
N SER A 148 16.94 4.63 15.27
CA SER A 148 18.17 4.10 15.89
C SER A 148 18.11 2.59 16.10
N SER A 149 16.94 2.04 16.43
CA SER A 149 16.73 0.60 16.58
C SER A 149 16.83 -0.12 15.24
N ILE A 150 16.28 0.47 14.17
CA ILE A 150 16.46 -0.04 12.81
C ILE A 150 17.94 -0.01 12.44
N LEU A 151 18.65 1.11 12.65
CA LEU A 151 20.09 1.21 12.38
C LEU A 151 20.89 0.16 13.15
N ALA A 152 20.62 -0.03 14.44
CA ALA A 152 21.29 -1.01 15.26
C ALA A 152 21.09 -2.43 14.73
N ALA A 153 19.85 -2.80 14.37
CA ALA A 153 19.55 -4.09 13.76
C ALA A 153 20.21 -4.26 12.39
N MET A 154 20.17 -3.23 11.54
CA MET A 154 20.85 -3.25 10.23
C MET A 154 22.35 -3.50 10.38
N SER A 155 23.00 -2.81 11.33
CA SER A 155 24.43 -2.96 11.62
C SER A 155 24.78 -4.38 12.07
N ARG A 156 24.02 -4.96 13.01
CA ARG A 156 24.21 -6.35 13.47
C ARG A 156 24.05 -7.37 12.34
N LEU A 157 23.00 -7.22 11.53
CA LEU A 157 22.66 -8.18 10.47
C LEU A 157 23.62 -8.09 9.28
N SER A 158 24.10 -6.89 8.94
CA SER A 158 25.03 -6.68 7.81
C SER A 158 26.48 -6.99 8.18
N GLY A 159 26.83 -6.92 9.47
CA GLY A 159 28.16 -7.26 9.98
C GLY A 159 28.45 -8.77 10.02
N ALA A 160 27.41 -9.62 9.93
CA ALA A 160 27.54 -11.08 9.92
C ALA A 160 27.89 -11.66 8.53
N GLU A 161 27.89 -10.84 7.47
CA GLU A 161 28.27 -11.23 6.10
C GLU A 161 29.72 -10.80 5.73
N ARG A 162 30.51 -10.33 6.70
CA ARG A 162 31.96 -10.06 6.57
C ARG A 162 32.76 -11.00 7.45
#